data_AF-A0A8B7AIJ0-F1
#
_entry.id   AF-A0A8B7AIJ0-F1
#
_cell.length_a   1.000
_cell.length_b   1.000
_cell.length_c   1.000
_cell.angle_alpha   90.00
_cell.angle_beta   90.00
_cell.angle_gamma   90.00
#
_symmetry.space_group_name_H-M   'P 1'
#
loop_
_entity.id
_entity.type
_entity.pdbx_description
1 polymer ?
#
loop_
_entity_poly.entity_id
_entity_poly.type
_entity_poly.pdbx_seq_one_letter_code
_entity_poly.pdbx_strand_id
1 'polypeptide(L)'
;MAMILGYWDLRGLAHAIRLLLEYTDSNYEEKKYTMGDAPYYDRSQWLNEKFKLGLDFPNLPYLIDGAHKITQSNAILRYIARKHNMCGETEEEEIRVDMLENQVMDTRMELARLCYSPDFEKLKPQYLEGLPEKMRLFSQFLGKRPWFAGDKGLKRISAYMKSSKFLPHPVFGKQALWGNK
;
A
#
# COMPACT_ATOMS: atom_id res chain seq x y z
N MET A 1 -6.47 4.65 -22.76
CA MET A 1 -7.45 3.90 -21.94
C MET A 1 -7.10 4.14 -20.48
N ALA A 2 -8.07 4.17 -19.58
CA ALA A 2 -7.79 4.28 -18.14
C ALA A 2 -7.09 3.00 -17.65
N MET A 3 -6.14 3.15 -16.73
CA MET A 3 -5.57 2.01 -16.00
C MET A 3 -6.63 1.40 -15.08
N ILE A 4 -6.54 0.11 -14.77
CA ILE A 4 -7.45 -0.55 -13.82
C ILE A 4 -6.65 -1.00 -12.59
N LEU A 5 -6.92 -0.40 -11.44
CA LEU A 5 -6.42 -0.85 -10.14
C LEU A 5 -7.44 -1.81 -9.51
N GLY A 6 -7.05 -3.06 -9.26
CA GLY A 6 -7.88 -4.03 -8.56
C GLY A 6 -7.43 -4.24 -7.12
N TYR A 7 -8.34 -4.07 -6.17
CA TYR A 7 -8.08 -4.40 -4.76
C TYR A 7 -9.38 -4.60 -3.98
N TRP A 8 -9.27 -5.03 -2.73
CA TRP A 8 -10.40 -5.02 -1.81
C TRP A 8 -10.90 -3.59 -1.55
N ASP A 9 -12.18 -3.42 -1.23
CA ASP A 9 -12.78 -2.15 -0.79
C ASP A 9 -12.35 -1.79 0.64
N LEU A 10 -11.06 -1.55 0.79
CA LEU A 10 -10.37 -1.14 2.00
C LEU A 10 -9.07 -0.44 1.63
N ARG A 11 -8.45 0.25 2.59
CA ARG A 11 -7.20 1.00 2.43
C ARG A 11 -6.02 0.07 2.11
N GLY A 12 -5.60 -0.75 3.07
CA GLY A 12 -4.66 -1.87 2.90
C GLY A 12 -3.39 -1.55 2.10
N LEU A 13 -2.96 -2.52 1.29
CA LEU A 13 -1.76 -2.42 0.44
C LEU A 13 -1.94 -1.47 -0.75
N ALA A 14 -3.16 -1.29 -1.25
CA ALA A 14 -3.42 -0.41 -2.39
C ALA A 14 -3.35 1.08 -2.05
N HIS A 15 -3.28 1.45 -0.77
CA HIS A 15 -3.34 2.86 -0.38
C HIS A 15 -2.20 3.72 -0.98
N ALA A 16 -0.97 3.22 -0.93
CA ALA A 16 0.17 3.93 -1.52
C ALA A 16 0.04 4.05 -3.04
N ILE A 17 -0.57 3.05 -3.70
CA ILE A 17 -0.81 3.06 -5.14
C ILE A 17 -1.85 4.12 -5.49
N ARG A 18 -3.00 4.17 -4.79
CA ARG A 18 -4.03 5.20 -4.99
C ARG A 18 -3.44 6.61 -4.81
N LEU A 19 -2.66 6.81 -3.74
CA LEU A 19 -1.96 8.07 -3.48
C LEU A 19 -1.03 8.47 -4.63
N LEU A 20 -0.27 7.52 -5.16
CA LEU A 20 0.70 7.77 -6.23
C LEU A 20 0.00 8.04 -7.58
N LEU A 21 -1.06 7.30 -7.89
CA LEU A 21 -1.88 7.54 -9.09
C LEU A 21 -2.49 8.94 -9.08
N GLU A 22 -3.02 9.39 -7.94
CA GLU A 22 -3.62 10.72 -7.82
C GLU A 22 -2.55 11.82 -7.80
N TYR A 23 -1.38 11.58 -7.18
CA TYR A 23 -0.27 12.52 -7.23
C TYR A 23 0.27 12.74 -8.65
N THR A 24 0.30 11.66 -9.45
CA THR A 24 0.79 11.68 -10.84
C THR A 24 -0.27 12.11 -11.85
N ASP A 25 -1.48 12.45 -11.39
CA ASP A 25 -2.65 12.76 -12.22
C ASP A 25 -2.94 11.67 -13.27
N SER A 26 -2.71 10.42 -12.86
CA SER A 26 -2.91 9.25 -13.69
C SER A 26 -4.41 9.01 -13.94
N ASN A 27 -4.79 8.71 -15.18
CA ASN A 27 -6.14 8.29 -15.50
C ASN A 27 -6.34 6.79 -15.14
N TYR A 28 -7.11 6.50 -14.10
CA TYR A 28 -7.40 5.14 -13.66
C TYR A 28 -8.84 4.97 -13.15
N GLU A 29 -9.31 3.74 -13.23
CA GLU A 29 -10.51 3.24 -12.59
C GLU A 29 -10.13 2.21 -11.53
N GLU A 30 -10.98 2.05 -10.51
CA GLU A 30 -10.76 1.08 -9.44
C GLU A 30 -11.82 -0.03 -9.46
N LYS A 31 -11.37 -1.28 -9.64
CA LYS A 31 -12.17 -2.48 -9.41
C LYS A 31 -12.06 -2.85 -7.93
N LYS A 32 -13.09 -2.51 -7.17
CA LYS A 32 -13.19 -2.80 -5.74
C LYS A 32 -13.93 -4.12 -5.52
N TYR A 33 -13.24 -5.09 -4.93
CA TYR A 33 -13.85 -6.35 -4.49
C TYR A 33 -14.35 -6.19 -3.06
N THR A 34 -15.54 -6.71 -2.76
CA THR A 34 -16.08 -6.73 -1.41
C THR A 34 -15.90 -8.09 -0.77
N MET A 35 -15.57 -8.08 0.53
CA MET A 35 -15.58 -9.28 1.35
C MET A 35 -16.92 -9.36 2.09
N GLY A 36 -17.56 -10.53 2.07
CA GLY A 36 -18.78 -10.80 2.81
C GLY A 36 -18.60 -10.63 4.32
N ASP A 37 -19.70 -10.68 5.06
CA ASP A 37 -19.68 -10.53 6.52
C ASP A 37 -19.27 -11.82 7.24
N ALA A 38 -18.97 -11.66 8.54
CA ALA A 38 -18.72 -12.78 9.43
C ALA A 38 -19.95 -13.70 9.53
N PRO A 39 -19.76 -15.01 9.80
CA PRO A 39 -18.49 -15.70 9.96
C PRO A 39 -17.85 -16.15 8.64
N TYR A 40 -18.54 -15.99 7.51
CA TYR A 40 -18.18 -16.64 6.25
C TYR A 40 -17.12 -15.88 5.45
N TYR A 41 -17.11 -14.54 5.54
CA TYR A 41 -16.15 -13.68 4.86
C TYR A 41 -16.04 -14.01 3.36
N ASP A 42 -17.17 -14.08 2.65
CA ASP A 42 -17.22 -14.49 1.26
C ASP A 42 -16.26 -13.65 0.39
N ARG A 43 -15.52 -14.34 -0.50
CA ARG A 43 -14.54 -13.73 -1.42
C ARG A 43 -14.85 -14.06 -2.87
N SER A 44 -16.06 -14.57 -3.16
CA SER A 44 -16.47 -15.06 -4.48
C SER A 44 -16.26 -14.03 -5.58
N GLN A 45 -16.52 -12.74 -5.33
CA GLN A 45 -16.30 -11.67 -6.32
C GLN A 45 -14.87 -11.68 -6.88
N TRP A 46 -13.86 -11.81 -6.02
CA TRP A 46 -12.48 -11.91 -6.47
C TRP A 46 -12.16 -13.30 -7.03
N LEU A 47 -12.54 -14.36 -6.31
CA LEU A 47 -12.17 -15.73 -6.68
C LEU A 47 -12.72 -16.15 -8.05
N ASN A 48 -13.89 -15.62 -8.43
CA ASN A 48 -14.53 -15.89 -9.73
C ASN A 48 -13.84 -15.19 -10.92
N GLU A 49 -13.10 -14.10 -10.67
CA GLU A 49 -12.37 -13.32 -11.70
C GLU A 49 -10.86 -13.58 -11.68
N LYS A 50 -10.30 -14.05 -10.56
CA LYS A 50 -8.86 -14.17 -10.28
C LYS A 50 -8.00 -14.67 -11.44
N PHE A 51 -8.42 -15.76 -12.09
CA PHE A 51 -7.66 -16.41 -13.17
C PHE A 51 -8.09 -16.01 -14.58
N LYS A 52 -9.02 -15.05 -14.72
CA LYS A 52 -9.58 -14.59 -16.00
C LYS A 52 -8.97 -13.29 -16.50
N LEU A 53 -8.12 -12.64 -15.68
CA LEU A 53 -7.52 -11.34 -15.98
C LEU A 53 -6.21 -11.45 -16.77
N GLY A 54 -5.65 -12.66 -16.90
CA GLY A 54 -4.36 -12.91 -17.55
C GLY A 54 -3.18 -12.32 -16.78
N LEU A 55 -3.22 -12.36 -15.44
CA LEU A 55 -2.12 -12.00 -14.56
C LEU A 55 -1.16 -13.20 -14.44
N ASP A 56 0.15 -12.98 -14.48
CA ASP A 56 1.16 -14.05 -14.33
C ASP A 56 1.10 -14.71 -12.94
N PHE A 57 0.97 -13.88 -11.89
CA PHE A 57 0.84 -14.31 -10.50
C PHE A 57 -0.44 -13.73 -9.88
N PRO A 58 -1.64 -14.30 -10.16
CA PRO A 58 -2.91 -13.71 -9.76
C PRO A 58 -3.01 -13.37 -8.27
N ASN A 59 -3.04 -12.07 -7.96
CA ASN A 59 -3.08 -11.56 -6.58
C ASN A 59 -3.70 -10.16 -6.53
N LEU A 60 -3.99 -9.69 -5.30
CA LEU A 60 -4.40 -8.31 -5.03
C LEU A 60 -3.31 -7.60 -4.19
N PRO A 61 -2.94 -6.34 -4.50
CA PRO A 61 -3.44 -5.56 -5.62
C PRO A 61 -2.87 -6.01 -6.98
N TYR A 62 -3.63 -5.69 -8.04
CA TYR A 62 -3.14 -5.72 -9.42
C TYR A 62 -3.33 -4.35 -10.09
N LEU A 63 -2.52 -4.05 -11.11
CA LEU A 63 -2.70 -2.94 -12.03
C LEU A 63 -2.69 -3.47 -13.47
N ILE A 64 -3.70 -3.09 -14.25
CA ILE A 64 -3.76 -3.37 -15.69
C ILE A 64 -3.64 -2.04 -16.44
N ASP A 65 -2.64 -1.93 -17.30
CA ASP A 65 -2.37 -0.77 -18.15
C ASP A 65 -2.06 -1.23 -19.57
N GLY A 66 -3.10 -1.31 -20.41
CA GLY A 66 -3.00 -1.87 -21.76
C GLY A 66 -2.49 -3.31 -21.73
N ALA A 67 -1.31 -3.53 -22.32
CA ALA A 67 -0.67 -4.85 -22.35
C ALA A 67 0.04 -5.21 -21.03
N HIS A 68 0.32 -4.24 -20.15
CA HIS A 68 1.03 -4.48 -18.90
C HIS A 68 0.04 -4.91 -17.81
N LYS A 69 0.29 -6.09 -17.23
CA LYS A 69 -0.56 -6.70 -16.20
C LYS A 69 0.30 -7.06 -15.00
N ILE A 70 0.21 -6.26 -13.94
CA ILE A 70 1.19 -6.25 -12.86
C ILE A 70 0.51 -6.61 -11.54
N THR A 71 1.13 -7.51 -10.79
CA THR A 71 0.78 -7.83 -9.39
C THR A 71 1.94 -7.48 -8.47
N GLN A 72 1.73 -7.54 -7.15
CA GLN A 72 2.65 -7.07 -6.09
C GLN A 72 2.67 -5.55 -5.94
N SER A 73 2.35 -5.06 -4.74
CA SER A 73 2.17 -3.62 -4.50
C SER A 73 3.43 -2.82 -4.81
N ASN A 74 4.60 -3.32 -4.44
CA ASN A 74 5.88 -2.63 -4.68
C ASN A 74 6.23 -2.61 -6.17
N ALA A 75 5.97 -3.69 -6.92
CA ALA A 75 6.18 -3.72 -8.36
C ALA A 75 5.27 -2.72 -9.09
N ILE A 76 4.00 -2.59 -8.66
CA ILE A 76 3.06 -1.60 -9.18
C ILE A 76 3.54 -0.17 -8.87
N LEU A 77 3.96 0.09 -7.63
CA LEU A 77 4.50 1.40 -7.24
C LEU A 77 5.73 1.77 -8.07
N ARG A 78 6.68 0.86 -8.22
CA ARG A 78 7.88 1.07 -9.05
C ARG A 78 7.54 1.27 -10.53
N TYR A 79 6.53 0.57 -11.05
CA TYR A 79 6.06 0.78 -12.43
C TYR A 79 5.55 2.20 -12.66
N ILE A 80 4.69 2.69 -11.77
CA ILE A 80 4.17 4.06 -11.85
C ILE A 80 5.32 5.05 -11.64
N ALA A 81 6.17 4.84 -10.62
CA ALA A 81 7.30 5.71 -10.34
C ALA A 81 8.27 5.85 -11.54
N ARG A 82 8.58 4.77 -12.26
CA ARG A 82 9.41 4.81 -13.46
C ARG A 82 8.79 5.62 -14.59
N LYS A 83 7.46 5.59 -14.77
CA LYS A 83 6.77 6.42 -15.77
C LYS A 83 6.90 7.93 -15.51
N HIS A 84 7.22 8.31 -14.28
CA HIS A 84 7.27 9.71 -13.85
C HIS A 84 8.66 10.11 -13.29
N ASN A 85 9.70 9.29 -13.50
CA ASN A 85 11.06 9.53 -12.99
C ASN A 85 11.12 9.74 -11.46
N MET A 86 10.48 8.86 -10.70
CA MET A 86 10.33 8.97 -9.23
C MET A 86 11.01 7.82 -8.47
N CYS A 87 12.01 7.17 -9.06
CA CYS A 87 12.73 6.04 -8.44
C CYS A 87 14.03 6.43 -7.73
N GLY A 88 14.41 7.72 -7.75
CA GLY A 88 15.76 8.18 -7.47
C GLY A 88 16.46 8.55 -8.78
N GLU A 89 17.40 9.49 -8.72
CA GLU A 89 18.19 9.94 -9.87
C GLU A 89 19.69 9.68 -9.70
N THR A 90 20.10 9.32 -8.49
CA THR A 90 21.47 8.95 -8.16
C THR A 90 21.48 7.61 -7.43
N GLU A 91 22.60 6.89 -7.50
CA GLU A 91 22.80 5.63 -6.79
C GLU A 91 22.48 5.77 -5.28
N GLU A 92 22.86 6.88 -4.65
CA GLU A 92 22.56 7.11 -3.23
C GLU A 92 21.03 7.24 -2.97
N GLU A 93 20.30 7.92 -3.85
CA GLU A 93 18.85 8.02 -3.74
C GLU A 93 18.18 6.65 -3.97
N GLU A 94 18.64 5.89 -4.96
CA GLU A 94 18.13 4.55 -5.28
C GLU A 94 18.34 3.57 -4.11
N ILE A 95 19.55 3.53 -3.53
CA ILE A 95 19.85 2.74 -2.33
C ILE A 95 18.89 3.08 -1.19
N ARG A 96 18.62 4.37 -0.98
CA ARG A 96 17.71 4.82 0.08
C ARG A 96 16.27 4.42 -0.19
N VAL A 97 15.82 4.50 -1.44
CA VAL A 97 14.48 4.04 -1.85
C VAL A 97 14.35 2.53 -1.62
N ASP A 98 15.34 1.75 -2.03
CA ASP A 98 15.34 0.29 -1.91
C ASP A 98 15.33 -0.16 -0.45
N MET A 99 16.20 0.41 0.39
CA MET A 99 16.21 0.11 1.83
C MET A 99 14.88 0.48 2.48
N LEU A 100 14.35 1.67 2.20
CA LEU A 100 13.13 2.14 2.83
C LEU A 100 11.90 1.33 2.40
N GLU A 101 11.79 0.99 1.12
CA GLU A 101 10.68 0.18 0.60
C GLU A 101 10.57 -1.15 1.36
N ASN A 102 11.70 -1.82 1.55
CA ASN A 102 11.75 -3.10 2.28
C ASN A 102 11.50 -2.91 3.78
N GLN A 103 12.13 -1.92 4.43
CA GLN A 103 11.95 -1.67 5.86
C GLN A 103 10.50 -1.28 6.22
N VAL A 104 9.83 -0.51 5.34
CA VAL A 104 8.41 -0.16 5.49
C VAL A 104 7.52 -1.38 5.31
N MET A 105 7.86 -2.29 4.39
CA MET A 105 7.13 -3.55 4.21
C MET A 105 7.23 -4.43 5.46
N ASP A 106 8.42 -4.63 6.01
CA ASP A 106 8.61 -5.42 7.24
C ASP A 106 7.82 -4.84 8.41
N THR A 107 7.92 -3.52 8.61
CA THR A 107 7.18 -2.80 9.66
C THR A 107 5.66 -2.95 9.49
N ARG A 108 5.17 -2.83 8.25
CA ARG A 108 3.76 -3.02 7.93
C ARG A 108 3.31 -4.45 8.22
N MET A 109 4.10 -5.45 7.82
CA MET A 109 3.76 -6.85 7.98
C MET A 109 3.71 -7.24 9.46
N GLU A 110 4.57 -6.68 10.30
CA GLU A 110 4.52 -6.87 11.74
C GLU A 110 3.22 -6.33 12.35
N LEU A 111 2.83 -5.09 12.01
CA LEU A 111 1.55 -4.53 12.47
C LEU A 111 0.37 -5.35 11.95
N ALA A 112 0.39 -5.78 10.70
CA ALA A 112 -0.67 -6.61 10.13
C ALA A 112 -0.78 -7.95 10.88
N ARG A 113 0.34 -8.64 11.14
CA ARG A 113 0.34 -9.90 11.92
C ARG A 113 -0.26 -9.71 13.30
N LEU A 114 0.06 -8.62 13.99
CA LEU A 114 -0.55 -8.26 15.27
C LEU A 114 -2.07 -8.09 15.11
N CYS A 115 -2.51 -7.22 14.20
CA CYS A 115 -3.92 -6.87 14.04
C CYS A 115 -4.81 -8.03 13.59
N TYR A 116 -4.27 -9.05 12.92
CA TYR A 116 -5.01 -10.25 12.51
C TYR A 116 -4.83 -11.44 13.46
N SER A 117 -4.01 -11.33 14.51
CA SER A 117 -3.79 -12.41 15.46
C SER A 117 -4.98 -12.55 16.41
N PRO A 118 -5.46 -13.77 16.71
CA PRO A 118 -6.45 -13.99 17.76
C PRO A 118 -5.92 -13.56 19.16
N ASP A 119 -4.59 -13.50 19.34
CA ASP A 119 -3.93 -13.08 20.57
C ASP A 119 -3.63 -11.57 20.61
N PHE A 120 -4.29 -10.75 19.79
CA PHE A 120 -4.02 -9.31 19.65
C PHE A 120 -3.85 -8.58 21.00
N GLU A 121 -4.80 -8.74 21.93
CA GLU A 121 -4.76 -8.05 23.23
C GLU A 121 -3.54 -8.45 24.08
N LYS A 122 -3.08 -9.70 23.94
CA LYS A 122 -1.88 -10.20 24.64
C LYS A 122 -0.58 -9.68 23.99
N LEU A 123 -0.54 -9.59 22.66
CA LEU A 123 0.67 -9.22 21.90
C LEU A 123 0.86 -7.71 21.78
N LYS A 124 -0.23 -6.93 21.84
CA LYS A 124 -0.22 -5.48 21.67
C LYS A 124 0.71 -4.74 22.64
N PRO A 125 0.78 -5.05 23.95
CA PRO A 125 1.69 -4.36 24.87
C PRO A 125 3.15 -4.42 24.43
N GLN A 126 3.64 -5.61 24.04
CA GLN A 126 5.01 -5.81 23.58
C GLN A 126 5.29 -5.04 22.27
N TYR A 127 4.33 -5.04 21.34
CA TYR A 127 4.46 -4.26 20.11
C TYR A 127 4.57 -2.76 20.39
N LEU A 128 3.76 -2.24 21.32
CA LEU A 128 3.78 -0.83 21.72
C LEU A 128 5.07 -0.45 22.45
N GLU A 129 5.65 -1.36 23.24
CA GLU A 129 6.95 -1.17 23.89
C GLU A 129 8.09 -1.01 22.86
N GLY A 130 8.07 -1.81 21.78
CA GLY A 130 9.08 -1.74 20.71
C GLY A 130 8.86 -0.62 19.68
N LEU A 131 7.67 -0.03 19.62
CA LEU A 131 7.30 0.95 18.61
C LEU A 131 8.16 2.24 18.64
N PRO A 132 8.47 2.86 19.80
CA PRO A 132 9.29 4.08 19.86
C PRO A 132 10.66 3.89 19.23
N GLU A 133 11.32 2.76 19.51
CA GLU A 133 12.65 2.46 18.97
C GLU A 133 12.60 2.31 17.44
N LYS A 134 11.58 1.63 16.92
CA LYS A 134 11.37 1.52 15.48
C LYS A 134 11.14 2.88 14.82
N MET A 135 10.33 3.74 15.43
CA MET A 135 10.10 5.10 14.93
C MET A 135 11.36 5.97 15.03
N ARG A 136 12.20 5.76 16.05
CA ARG A 136 13.51 6.41 16.18
C ARG A 136 14.41 6.08 15.00
N LEU A 137 14.45 4.83 14.53
CA LEU A 137 15.24 4.41 13.36
C LEU A 137 14.78 5.14 12.08
N PHE A 138 13.47 5.23 11.83
CA PHE A 138 12.95 6.00 10.69
C PHE A 138 13.28 7.50 10.81
N SER A 139 13.14 8.08 11.99
CA SER A 139 13.48 9.48 12.26
C SER A 139 14.95 9.77 11.96
N GLN A 140 15.86 8.90 12.40
CA GLN A 140 17.29 9.03 12.12
C GLN A 140 17.61 8.84 10.64
N PHE A 141 16.96 7.89 9.97
CA PHE A 141 17.16 7.65 8.56
C PHE A 141 16.72 8.85 7.70
N LEU A 142 15.61 9.52 8.07
CA LEU A 142 15.19 10.79 7.45
C LEU A 142 16.21 11.90 7.73
N GLY A 143 16.58 12.06 9.00
CA GLY A 143 17.51 13.10 9.44
C GLY A 143 16.95 14.50 9.20
N LYS A 144 17.72 15.36 8.52
CA LYS A 144 17.31 16.74 8.19
C LYS A 144 16.69 16.88 6.80
N ARG A 145 16.53 15.78 6.06
CA ARG A 145 16.03 15.82 4.68
C ARG A 145 14.54 16.12 4.67
N PRO A 146 14.03 16.86 3.68
CA PRO A 146 12.59 17.09 3.55
C PRO A 146 11.83 15.81 3.13
N TRP A 147 12.50 14.87 2.46
CA TRP A 147 11.95 13.56 2.07
C TRP A 147 12.96 12.44 2.30
N PHE A 148 12.48 11.20 2.38
CA PHE A 148 13.34 10.08 2.72
C PHE A 148 14.45 9.80 1.68
N ALA A 149 14.16 9.98 0.39
CA ALA A 149 15.15 9.77 -0.66
C ALA A 149 16.09 10.99 -0.83
N GLY A 150 15.65 12.20 -0.49
CA GLY A 150 16.41 13.43 -0.74
C GLY A 150 15.53 14.68 -0.68
N ASP A 151 15.71 15.59 -1.63
CA ASP A 151 15.03 16.89 -1.65
C ASP A 151 13.73 16.91 -2.48
N LYS A 152 13.52 15.88 -3.30
CA LYS A 152 12.33 15.72 -4.16
C LYS A 152 11.28 14.85 -3.46
N GLY A 153 10.01 15.22 -3.60
CA GLY A 153 8.91 14.44 -3.04
C GLY A 153 7.52 14.96 -3.34
N LEU A 154 6.53 14.39 -2.65
CA LEU A 154 5.12 14.40 -3.07
C LEU A 154 4.35 15.62 -2.52
N LYS A 155 4.70 16.83 -2.97
CA LYS A 155 4.17 18.10 -2.42
C LYS A 155 2.64 18.23 -2.43
N ARG A 156 1.95 17.52 -3.33
CA ARG A 156 0.49 17.58 -3.53
C ARG A 156 -0.30 16.49 -2.81
N ILE A 157 0.36 15.55 -2.13
CA ILE A 157 -0.32 14.42 -1.50
C ILE A 157 -1.30 14.85 -0.40
N SER A 158 -0.99 15.94 0.31
CA SER A 158 -1.85 16.53 1.34
C SER A 158 -3.20 17.00 0.78
N ALA A 159 -3.23 17.53 -0.45
CA ALA A 159 -4.47 17.94 -1.09
C ALA A 159 -5.37 16.73 -1.40
N TYR A 160 -4.79 15.66 -1.92
CA TYR A 160 -5.53 14.41 -2.16
C TYR A 160 -6.08 13.82 -0.85
N MET A 161 -5.29 13.81 0.23
CA MET A 161 -5.73 13.29 1.53
C MET A 161 -6.92 14.04 2.13
N LYS A 162 -7.18 15.28 1.68
CA LYS A 162 -8.34 16.09 2.06
C LYS A 162 -9.53 15.96 1.11
N SER A 163 -9.36 15.26 -0.01
CA SER A 163 -10.40 15.08 -1.02
C SER A 163 -11.39 13.97 -0.64
N SER A 164 -12.57 13.98 -1.24
CA SER A 164 -13.59 12.92 -1.09
C SER A 164 -13.16 11.56 -1.66
N LYS A 165 -12.12 11.54 -2.51
CA LYS A 165 -11.55 10.30 -3.05
C LYS A 165 -10.66 9.57 -2.04
N PHE A 166 -10.16 10.26 -1.02
CA PHE A 166 -9.33 9.63 -0.01
C PHE A 166 -10.16 8.61 0.78
N LEU A 167 -9.67 7.37 0.85
CA LEU A 167 -10.28 6.31 1.64
C LEU A 167 -9.59 6.24 3.03
N PRO A 168 -10.16 6.84 4.08
CA PRO A 168 -9.55 6.85 5.41
C PRO A 168 -9.66 5.48 6.09
N HIS A 169 -10.79 4.81 5.90
CA HIS A 169 -11.16 3.53 6.51
C HIS A 169 -11.93 2.65 5.51
N PRO A 170 -11.95 1.32 5.72
CA PRO A 170 -11.20 0.61 6.75
C PRO A 170 -9.71 0.43 6.38
N VAL A 171 -8.82 0.46 7.37
CA VAL A 171 -7.36 0.26 7.19
C VAL A 171 -7.06 -1.19 6.80
N PHE A 172 -7.66 -2.13 7.53
CA PHE A 172 -7.53 -3.57 7.33
C PHE A 172 -8.89 -4.19 7.00
N GLY A 173 -8.89 -5.47 6.59
CA GLY A 173 -10.11 -6.21 6.29
C GLY A 173 -10.92 -6.57 7.52
N LYS A 174 -12.16 -7.03 7.30
CA LYS A 174 -13.17 -7.32 8.35
C LYS A 174 -12.71 -8.28 9.45
N GLN A 175 -11.70 -9.13 9.17
CA GLN A 175 -11.15 -10.09 10.12
C GLN A 175 -10.12 -9.48 11.09
N ALA A 176 -9.60 -8.28 10.85
CA ALA A 176 -8.64 -7.64 11.74
C ALA A 176 -9.33 -7.17 13.03
N LEU A 177 -8.66 -7.32 14.18
CA LEU A 177 -9.13 -6.85 15.49
C LEU A 177 -8.89 -5.35 15.70
N TRP A 178 -8.14 -4.69 14.82
CA TRP A 178 -7.95 -3.24 14.82
C TRP A 178 -7.93 -2.68 13.39
N GLY A 179 -8.41 -1.45 13.23
CA GLY A 179 -8.36 -0.71 11.96
C GLY A 179 -9.38 -1.17 10.90
N ASN A 180 -10.35 -2.00 11.26
CA ASN A 180 -11.41 -2.49 10.36
C ASN A 180 -12.72 -1.66 10.41
N LYS A 181 -12.77 -0.62 11.26
CA LYS A 181 -13.84 0.37 11.38
C LYS A 181 -13.29 1.74 11.04
#